data_AF-A0A6A0GZJ1-F1
#
_entry.id   AF-A0A6A0GZJ1-F1
#
_cell.length_a   1.000
_cell.length_b   1.000
_cell.length_c   1.000
_cell.angle_alpha   90.00
_cell.angle_beta   90.00
_cell.angle_gamma   90.00
#
_symmetry.space_group_name_H-M   'P 1'
#
loop_
_entity.id
_entity.type
_entity.pdbx_description
1 polymer ?
#
loop_
_entity_poly.entity_id
_entity_poly.type
_entity_poly.pdbx_seq_one_letter_code
_entity_poly.pdbx_strand_id
1 'polypeptide(L)'
;MSLSSLLQVLVDFSAKAASIAQTIREDKELFSLLVEEKTGKSKNIRFDQDFKTLADVLIQQTLCDVINKQFPALKGRVYGEEQACFKNTMGETITVAVQADASSTAALLAQVLNGNEKAADALAQEVHKELKRDVLVSSALPTVPLEELAIWIDPIGRWAHCLSAPVHFQPDSTAEYIKGNELTNGVTRRGLQCVTVLLGVFNTTDGRPIAGVVNQPFAAAPANGTESAATSVASRLRCVSVSSSESDGVIERLAAAGIETLPAAGAGYKALVVINSQVQAYVCSK
;
A
#
# COMPACT_ATOMS: atom_id res chain seq x y z
N MET A 1 20.26 14.06 -10.00
CA MET A 1 19.44 13.11 -9.21
C MET A 1 19.98 11.71 -9.47
N SER A 2 20.13 10.89 -8.43
CA SER A 2 20.60 9.50 -8.48
C SER A 2 19.52 8.53 -7.96
N LEU A 3 19.74 7.22 -8.14
CA LEU A 3 18.90 6.18 -7.54
C LEU A 3 18.84 6.31 -6.00
N SER A 4 19.95 6.66 -5.34
CA SER A 4 19.97 6.89 -3.89
C SER A 4 19.07 8.06 -3.47
N SER A 5 19.11 9.18 -4.21
CA SER A 5 18.21 10.32 -3.93
C SER A 5 16.74 9.97 -4.17
N LEU A 6 16.46 9.15 -5.19
CA LEU A 6 15.10 8.65 -5.45
C LEU A 6 14.61 7.78 -4.29
N LEU A 7 15.43 6.82 -3.86
CA LEU A 7 15.06 5.92 -2.78
C LEU A 7 14.85 6.66 -1.45
N GLN A 8 15.67 7.69 -1.17
CA GLN A 8 15.46 8.55 0.01
C GLN A 8 14.10 9.26 -0.05
N VAL A 9 13.72 9.80 -1.21
CA VAL A 9 12.42 10.45 -1.40
C VAL A 9 11.27 9.45 -1.24
N LEU A 10 11.44 8.19 -1.69
CA LEU A 10 10.45 7.13 -1.47
C LEU A 10 10.34 6.74 0.01
N VAL A 11 11.45 6.70 0.74
CA VAL A 11 11.45 6.45 2.20
C VAL A 11 10.70 7.55 2.94
N ASP A 12 11.00 8.82 2.64
CA ASP A 12 10.30 9.98 3.20
C ASP A 12 8.81 9.97 2.83
N PHE A 13 8.49 9.70 1.57
CA PHE A 13 7.13 9.57 1.09
C PHE A 13 6.37 8.44 1.79
N SER A 14 7.00 7.29 2.06
CA SER A 14 6.35 6.19 2.76
C SER A 14 5.82 6.60 4.15
N ALA A 15 6.49 7.55 4.81
CA ALA A 15 6.04 8.13 6.07
C ALA A 15 4.78 8.99 5.89
N LYS A 16 4.74 9.77 4.80
CA LYS A 16 3.56 10.54 4.40
C LYS A 16 2.38 9.63 4.07
N ALA A 17 2.61 8.57 3.29
CA ALA A 17 1.59 7.57 2.98
C ALA A 17 1.02 6.94 4.26
N ALA A 18 1.88 6.58 5.22
CA ALA A 18 1.45 6.08 6.52
C ALA A 18 0.63 7.11 7.31
N SER A 19 1.05 8.38 7.34
CA SER A 19 0.34 9.46 8.01
C SER A 19 -1.06 9.66 7.42
N ILE A 20 -1.17 9.71 6.08
CA ILE A 20 -2.46 9.79 5.38
C ILE A 20 -3.36 8.61 5.75
N ALA A 21 -2.85 7.37 5.69
CA ALA A 21 -3.62 6.17 6.03
C ALA A 21 -4.08 6.17 7.50
N GLN A 22 -3.28 6.69 8.43
CA GLN A 22 -3.62 6.82 9.85
C GLN A 22 -4.70 7.90 10.05
N THR A 23 -4.52 9.10 9.48
CA THR A 23 -5.48 10.21 9.59
C THR A 23 -6.86 9.81 9.09
N ILE A 24 -6.91 9.10 7.95
CA ILE A 24 -8.16 8.57 7.41
C ILE A 24 -8.87 7.64 8.40
N ARG A 25 -8.10 6.80 9.09
CA ARG A 25 -8.64 5.80 10.01
C ARG A 25 -9.04 6.38 11.36
N GLU A 26 -8.34 7.40 11.83
CA GLU A 26 -8.62 8.09 13.10
C GLU A 26 -9.89 8.93 13.05
N ASP A 27 -10.19 9.53 11.90
CA ASP A 27 -11.44 10.25 11.69
C ASP A 27 -12.58 9.25 11.44
N LYS A 28 -13.38 8.99 12.47
CA LYS A 28 -14.48 8.01 12.41
C LYS A 28 -15.55 8.34 11.39
N GLU A 29 -15.82 9.63 11.15
CA GLU A 29 -16.83 10.05 10.18
C GLU A 29 -16.31 9.82 8.77
N LEU A 30 -15.08 10.25 8.49
CA LEU A 30 -14.39 9.96 7.24
C LEU A 30 -14.26 8.45 7.04
N PHE A 31 -13.74 7.71 8.01
CA PHE A 31 -13.57 6.27 7.92
C PHE A 31 -14.89 5.53 7.66
N SER A 32 -15.98 5.91 8.33
CA SER A 32 -17.31 5.33 8.08
C SER A 32 -17.85 5.65 6.69
N LEU A 33 -17.50 6.81 6.12
CA LEU A 33 -17.84 7.16 4.73
C LEU A 33 -17.03 6.32 3.73
N LEU A 34 -15.82 5.90 4.10
CA LEU A 34 -14.94 5.08 3.25
C LEU A 34 -15.20 3.57 3.34
N VAL A 35 -15.89 3.14 4.39
CA VAL A 35 -16.25 1.74 4.66
C VAL A 35 -17.77 1.56 4.51
N GLU A 36 -18.25 1.44 3.28
CA GLU A 36 -19.61 0.95 3.04
C GLU A 36 -19.59 -0.58 2.89
N GLU A 37 -19.94 -1.28 3.96
CA GLU A 37 -20.26 -2.70 3.88
C GLU A 37 -21.61 -2.86 3.16
N LYS A 38 -21.65 -3.63 2.07
CA LYS A 38 -22.89 -4.00 1.37
C LYS A 38 -23.83 -4.78 2.29
N THR A 39 -24.63 -4.14 3.14
CA THR A 39 -25.71 -4.81 3.88
C THR A 39 -26.96 -3.92 4.04
N GLY A 40 -28.04 -4.25 3.32
CA GLY A 40 -29.41 -3.85 3.68
C GLY A 40 -30.22 -3.02 2.66
N LYS A 41 -31.55 -3.03 2.83
CA LYS A 41 -32.58 -2.47 1.93
C LYS A 41 -32.70 -0.93 1.92
N SER A 42 -31.86 -0.21 2.65
CA SER A 42 -31.77 1.26 2.56
C SER A 42 -30.66 1.62 1.57
N LYS A 43 -31.03 1.77 0.30
CA LYS A 43 -30.18 2.38 -0.72
C LYS A 43 -29.98 3.85 -0.38
N ASN A 44 -28.97 4.17 0.42
CA ASN A 44 -28.39 5.50 0.37
C ASN A 44 -27.39 5.57 -0.80
N ILE A 45 -27.28 6.78 -1.30
CA ILE A 45 -26.81 7.23 -2.60
C ILE A 45 -25.54 6.50 -3.07
N ARG A 46 -25.63 5.81 -4.21
CA ARG A 46 -24.53 5.06 -4.83
C ARG A 46 -23.40 6.01 -5.19
N PHE A 47 -22.23 5.83 -4.59
CA PHE A 47 -20.99 5.99 -5.34
C PHE A 47 -20.78 4.68 -6.10
N ASP A 48 -20.71 4.74 -7.44
CA ASP A 48 -20.46 3.56 -8.27
C ASP A 48 -19.00 3.04 -8.12
N GLN A 49 -18.18 3.67 -7.29
CA GLN A 49 -16.80 3.32 -6.96
C GLN A 49 -16.62 3.30 -5.43
N ASP A 50 -16.10 2.19 -4.89
CA ASP A 50 -15.81 1.99 -3.47
C ASP A 50 -14.92 3.12 -2.94
N PHE A 51 -15.35 3.93 -1.97
CA PHE A 51 -14.51 5.00 -1.37
C PHE A 51 -13.20 4.53 -0.70
N LYS A 52 -13.04 3.22 -0.43
CA LYS A 52 -11.76 2.55 -0.12
C LYS A 52 -10.66 2.95 -1.11
N THR A 53 -11.03 3.22 -2.36
CA THR A 53 -10.19 3.78 -3.43
C THR A 53 -9.69 5.21 -3.15
N LEU A 54 -10.29 6.02 -2.27
CA LEU A 54 -9.81 7.39 -2.03
C LEU A 54 -8.47 7.42 -1.32
N ALA A 55 -8.26 6.57 -0.32
CA ALA A 55 -6.98 6.49 0.36
C ALA A 55 -5.88 6.03 -0.62
N ASP A 56 -6.18 4.99 -1.39
CA ASP A 56 -5.27 4.46 -2.39
C ASP A 56 -4.98 5.47 -3.51
N VAL A 57 -6.01 6.10 -4.09
CA VAL A 57 -5.86 7.16 -5.09
C VAL A 57 -5.10 8.35 -4.53
N LEU A 58 -5.44 8.83 -3.33
CA LEU A 58 -4.81 10.03 -2.77
C LEU A 58 -3.31 9.79 -2.53
N ILE A 59 -2.95 8.65 -1.94
CA ILE A 59 -1.55 8.28 -1.72
C ILE A 59 -0.84 8.13 -3.08
N GLN A 60 -1.42 7.41 -4.05
CA GLN A 60 -0.84 7.24 -5.38
C GLN A 60 -0.63 8.59 -6.11
N GLN A 61 -1.63 9.47 -6.10
CA GLN A 61 -1.54 10.80 -6.74
C GLN A 61 -0.57 11.72 -6.01
N THR A 62 -0.42 11.57 -4.69
CA THR A 62 0.61 12.29 -3.94
C THR A 62 2.00 11.84 -4.34
N LEU A 63 2.23 10.54 -4.56
CA LEU A 63 3.51 10.07 -5.10
C LEU A 63 3.76 10.61 -6.51
N CYS A 64 2.75 10.56 -7.38
CA CYS A 64 2.84 11.10 -8.73
C CYS A 64 3.28 12.58 -8.70
N ASP A 65 2.66 13.40 -7.85
CA ASP A 65 3.02 14.82 -7.71
C ASP A 65 4.46 15.01 -7.22
N VAL A 66 4.86 14.30 -6.16
CA VAL A 66 6.22 14.34 -5.61
C VAL A 66 7.26 13.97 -6.68
N ILE A 67 7.05 12.87 -7.41
CA ILE A 67 7.99 12.39 -8.42
C ILE A 67 8.01 13.33 -9.64
N ASN A 68 6.86 13.82 -10.10
CA ASN A 68 6.80 14.74 -11.22
C ASN A 68 7.52 16.07 -10.93
N LYS A 69 7.47 16.55 -9.68
CA LYS A 69 8.15 17.78 -9.24
C LYS A 69 9.65 17.59 -9.08
N GLN A 70 10.07 16.49 -8.44
CA GLN A 70 11.48 16.30 -8.06
C GLN A 70 12.30 15.56 -9.14
N PHE A 71 11.70 14.63 -9.87
CA PHE A 71 12.38 13.77 -10.85
C PHE A 71 11.71 13.88 -12.23
N PRO A 72 11.98 14.96 -13.01
CA PRO A 72 11.40 15.12 -14.33
C PRO A 72 11.60 13.94 -15.30
N ALA A 73 12.71 13.21 -15.17
CA ALA A 73 13.01 12.00 -15.94
C ALA A 73 12.01 10.84 -15.70
N LEU A 74 11.31 10.85 -14.55
CA LEU A 74 10.31 9.87 -14.16
C LEU A 74 8.88 10.35 -14.35
N LYS A 75 8.69 11.51 -15.00
CA LYS A 75 7.35 12.10 -15.17
C LYS A 75 6.43 11.12 -15.89
N GLY A 76 5.29 10.81 -15.26
CA GLY A 76 4.32 9.84 -15.80
C GLY A 76 4.75 8.38 -15.75
N ARG A 77 5.79 8.03 -14.98
CA ARG A 77 6.30 6.66 -14.79
C ARG A 77 6.10 6.14 -13.36
N VAL A 78 5.08 6.66 -12.70
CA VAL A 78 4.54 6.11 -11.44
C VAL A 78 3.28 5.36 -11.82
N TYR A 79 3.30 4.04 -11.63
CA TYR A 79 2.22 3.12 -11.91
C TYR A 79 1.65 2.58 -10.60
N GLY A 80 0.36 2.29 -10.56
CA GLY A 80 -0.29 1.67 -9.41
C GLY A 80 -1.65 1.10 -9.80
N GLU A 81 -2.34 0.50 -8.82
CA GLU A 81 -3.63 -0.18 -9.04
C GLU A 81 -4.76 0.80 -9.39
N GLU A 82 -4.73 2.01 -8.84
CA GLU A 82 -5.92 2.87 -8.81
C GLU A 82 -6.03 3.87 -9.96
N GLN A 83 -7.27 4.10 -10.39
CA GLN A 83 -7.62 5.18 -11.30
C GLN A 83 -7.93 6.46 -10.53
N ALA A 84 -7.43 7.59 -11.02
CA ALA A 84 -7.59 8.88 -10.35
C ALA A 84 -9.02 9.46 -10.38
N CYS A 85 -9.98 8.78 -11.01
CA CYS A 85 -11.29 9.35 -11.32
C CYS A 85 -12.39 8.81 -10.41
N PHE A 86 -13.13 9.73 -9.79
CA PHE A 86 -14.33 9.49 -8.98
C PHE A 86 -15.57 10.04 -9.67
N LYS A 87 -16.75 9.50 -9.35
CA LYS A 87 -18.02 10.15 -9.67
C LYS A 87 -18.67 10.70 -8.40
N ASN A 88 -19.06 11.97 -8.40
CA ASN A 88 -19.80 12.55 -7.28
C ASN A 88 -21.30 12.17 -7.32
N THR A 89 -22.05 12.61 -6.30
CA THR A 89 -23.49 12.36 -6.19
C THR A 89 -24.33 12.98 -7.32
N MET A 90 -23.78 13.94 -8.05
CA MET A 90 -24.38 14.54 -9.25
C MET A 90 -24.03 13.81 -10.55
N GLY A 91 -23.19 12.77 -10.50
CA GLY A 91 -22.73 12.01 -11.66
C GLY A 91 -21.57 12.64 -12.43
N GLU A 92 -21.01 13.75 -11.94
CA GLU A 92 -19.85 14.40 -12.52
C GLU A 92 -18.58 13.60 -12.20
N THR A 93 -17.69 13.50 -13.18
CA THR A 93 -16.40 12.82 -13.00
C THR A 93 -15.36 13.80 -12.48
N ILE A 94 -14.86 13.54 -11.28
CA ILE A 94 -13.80 14.31 -10.62
C ILE A 94 -12.50 13.52 -10.74
N THR A 95 -11.47 14.14 -11.32
CA THR A 95 -10.12 13.57 -11.32
C THR A 95 -9.34 14.11 -10.12
N VAL A 96 -9.00 13.23 -9.18
CA VAL A 96 -8.19 13.58 -8.01
C VAL A 96 -6.76 13.81 -8.45
N ALA A 97 -6.22 14.97 -8.09
CA ALA A 97 -4.82 15.33 -8.27
C ALA A 97 -4.41 16.30 -7.16
N VAL A 98 -3.16 16.18 -6.70
CA VAL A 98 -2.61 17.16 -5.75
C VAL A 98 -2.48 18.51 -6.46
N GLN A 99 -3.00 19.56 -5.85
CA GLN A 99 -2.97 20.91 -6.42
C GLN A 99 -1.71 21.67 -5.97
N ALA A 100 -1.61 22.94 -6.38
CA ALA A 100 -0.45 23.78 -6.05
C ALA A 100 -0.27 23.98 -4.54
N ASP A 101 -1.36 24.04 -3.79
CA ASP A 101 -1.40 24.32 -2.36
C ASP A 101 -2.49 23.50 -1.63
N ALA A 102 -2.44 23.52 -0.30
CA ALA A 102 -3.35 22.76 0.55
C ALA A 102 -4.80 23.23 0.41
N SER A 103 -5.07 24.53 0.28
CA SER A 103 -6.43 25.05 0.13
C SER A 103 -7.07 24.62 -1.18
N SER A 104 -6.32 24.69 -2.28
CA SER A 104 -6.77 24.20 -3.59
C SER A 104 -7.00 22.68 -3.60
N THR A 105 -6.15 21.93 -2.88
CA THR A 105 -6.30 20.48 -2.74
C THR A 105 -7.53 20.13 -1.90
N ALA A 106 -7.78 20.86 -0.81
CA ALA A 106 -8.97 20.70 0.02
C ALA A 106 -10.25 20.99 -0.76
N ALA A 107 -10.28 22.05 -1.57
CA ALA A 107 -11.43 22.38 -2.41
C ALA A 107 -11.79 21.27 -3.41
N LEU A 108 -10.79 20.58 -3.97
CA LEU A 108 -11.00 19.42 -4.83
C LEU A 108 -11.52 18.21 -4.03
N LEU A 109 -10.89 17.91 -2.89
CA LEU A 109 -11.28 16.77 -2.04
C LEU A 109 -12.68 16.96 -1.45
N ALA A 110 -13.10 18.18 -1.14
CA ALA A 110 -14.45 18.49 -0.67
C ALA A 110 -15.51 18.07 -1.70
N GLN A 111 -15.23 18.19 -3.00
CA GLN A 111 -16.16 17.73 -4.05
C GLN A 111 -16.27 16.20 -4.08
N VAL A 112 -15.18 15.48 -3.79
CA VAL A 112 -15.18 14.02 -3.67
C VAL A 112 -15.88 13.56 -2.38
N LEU A 113 -15.72 14.34 -1.30
CA LEU A 113 -16.22 14.04 0.04
C LEU A 113 -17.60 14.67 0.34
N ASN A 114 -18.39 14.99 -0.70
CA ASN A 114 -19.75 15.55 -0.57
C ASN A 114 -19.85 16.79 0.33
N GLY A 115 -18.87 17.69 0.25
CA GLY A 115 -18.83 18.92 1.03
C GLY A 115 -18.33 18.73 2.47
N ASN A 116 -17.73 17.59 2.81
CA ASN A 116 -17.04 17.42 4.10
C ASN A 116 -15.71 18.20 4.10
N GLU A 117 -15.81 19.52 4.31
CA GLU A 117 -14.67 20.45 4.32
C GLU A 117 -13.63 20.08 5.37
N LYS A 118 -14.07 19.67 6.57
CA LYS A 118 -13.17 19.29 7.67
C LYS A 118 -12.26 18.12 7.29
N ALA A 119 -12.84 17.06 6.70
CA ALA A 119 -12.07 15.90 6.24
C ALA A 119 -11.17 16.27 5.05
N ALA A 120 -11.68 17.07 4.11
CA ALA A 120 -10.92 17.53 2.96
C ALA A 120 -9.70 18.37 3.37
N ASP A 121 -9.86 19.28 4.33
CA ASP A 121 -8.78 20.08 4.91
C ASP A 121 -7.73 19.21 5.59
N ALA A 122 -8.16 18.27 6.44
CA ALA A 122 -7.24 17.37 7.14
C ALA A 122 -6.37 16.55 6.16
N LEU A 123 -6.98 15.99 5.12
CA LEU A 123 -6.27 15.23 4.09
C LEU A 123 -5.35 16.12 3.26
N ALA A 124 -5.79 17.31 2.88
CA ALA A 124 -4.96 18.24 2.12
C ALA A 124 -3.73 18.68 2.91
N GLN A 125 -3.86 18.93 4.22
CA GLN A 125 -2.71 19.24 5.07
C GLN A 125 -1.70 18.08 5.11
N GLU A 126 -2.16 16.84 5.28
CA GLU A 126 -1.27 15.67 5.29
C GLU A 126 -0.57 15.43 3.94
N VAL A 127 -1.26 15.66 2.82
CA VAL A 127 -0.69 15.57 1.47
C VAL A 127 0.43 16.60 1.26
N HIS A 128 0.26 17.82 1.75
CA HIS A 128 1.22 18.93 1.56
C HIS A 128 2.33 18.96 2.62
N LYS A 129 2.15 18.26 3.76
CA LYS A 129 3.14 18.16 4.84
C LYS A 129 4.46 17.57 4.35
N GLU A 130 5.59 18.17 4.69
CA GLU A 130 6.90 17.55 4.47
C GLU A 130 7.25 16.65 5.65
N LEU A 131 7.38 15.35 5.38
CA LEU A 131 7.85 14.38 6.37
C LEU A 131 9.17 13.80 5.91
N LYS A 132 10.14 13.75 6.83
CA LYS A 132 11.45 13.13 6.62
C LYS A 132 11.62 12.00 7.61
N ARG A 133 12.19 10.89 7.16
CA ARG A 133 12.58 9.78 8.02
C ARG A 133 14.06 9.88 8.31
N ASP A 134 14.41 9.58 9.57
CA ASP A 134 15.80 9.40 9.97
C ASP A 134 16.29 8.00 9.58
N VAL A 135 16.30 7.75 8.27
CA VAL A 135 16.80 6.53 7.64
C VAL A 135 17.69 6.97 6.50
N LEU A 136 18.98 6.64 6.61
CA LEU A 136 19.96 6.95 5.57
C LEU A 136 20.00 5.79 4.58
N VAL A 137 19.65 6.08 3.33
CA VAL A 137 19.84 5.13 2.23
C VAL A 137 21.33 4.95 1.96
N SER A 138 21.81 3.69 1.93
CA SER A 138 23.18 3.36 1.56
C SER A 138 23.59 3.97 0.22
N SER A 139 24.86 4.38 0.14
CA SER A 139 25.48 4.82 -1.11
C SER A 139 25.82 3.66 -2.05
N ALA A 140 25.74 2.41 -1.60
CA ALA A 140 26.12 1.21 -2.36
C ALA A 140 25.02 0.69 -3.30
N LEU A 141 24.29 1.60 -3.96
CA LEU A 141 23.26 1.26 -4.94
C LEU A 141 23.84 1.18 -6.36
N PRO A 142 23.27 0.33 -7.25
CA PRO A 142 23.72 0.24 -8.63
C PRO A 142 23.54 1.58 -9.33
N THR A 143 24.48 1.91 -10.22
CA THR A 143 24.34 3.08 -11.10
C THR A 143 23.43 2.71 -12.26
N VAL A 144 22.20 3.23 -12.26
CA VAL A 144 21.20 3.01 -13.31
C VAL A 144 20.67 4.38 -13.76
N PRO A 145 20.55 4.65 -15.07
CA PRO A 145 19.94 5.88 -15.58
C PRO A 145 18.49 6.01 -15.10
N LEU A 146 18.09 7.20 -14.63
CA LEU A 146 16.72 7.43 -14.16
C LEU A 146 15.70 7.28 -15.31
N GLU A 147 16.13 7.53 -16.54
CA GLU A 147 15.35 7.39 -17.76
C GLU A 147 14.99 5.92 -18.07
N GLU A 148 15.66 4.97 -17.43
CA GLU A 148 15.32 3.56 -17.55
C GLU A 148 14.46 3.06 -16.38
N LEU A 149 14.16 3.90 -15.40
CA LEU A 149 13.42 3.50 -14.20
C LEU A 149 11.94 3.88 -14.28
N ALA A 150 11.14 3.09 -13.57
CA ALA A 150 9.76 3.37 -13.23
C ALA A 150 9.46 2.91 -11.80
N ILE A 151 8.34 3.42 -11.27
CA ILE A 151 7.88 3.10 -9.91
C ILE A 151 6.54 2.37 -10.01
N TRP A 152 6.38 1.33 -9.20
CA TRP A 152 5.10 0.67 -8.94
C TRP A 152 4.70 0.92 -7.49
N ILE A 153 3.49 1.42 -7.25
CA ILE A 153 2.96 1.66 -5.90
C ILE A 153 1.74 0.78 -5.62
N ASP A 154 1.76 0.15 -4.45
CA ASP A 154 0.60 -0.42 -3.77
C ASP A 154 0.35 0.42 -2.50
N PRO A 155 -0.62 1.36 -2.52
CA PRO A 155 -0.77 2.33 -1.45
C PRO A 155 -1.23 1.71 -0.12
N ILE A 156 -2.22 0.81 -0.15
CA ILE A 156 -2.72 0.07 1.01
C ILE A 156 -2.80 -1.43 0.68
N GLY A 157 -1.62 -2.04 0.50
CA GLY A 157 -1.36 -3.49 0.53
C GLY A 157 -2.44 -4.38 -0.08
N ARG A 158 -2.91 -4.10 -1.29
CA ARG A 158 -3.84 -4.99 -1.98
C ARG A 158 -3.08 -5.91 -2.94
N TRP A 159 -3.45 -7.19 -2.92
CA TRP A 159 -3.20 -8.03 -4.09
C TRP A 159 -4.35 -7.81 -5.07
N ALA A 160 -4.10 -7.07 -6.15
CA ALA A 160 -5.06 -6.93 -7.25
C ALA A 160 -5.40 -8.30 -7.82
N HIS A 161 -6.64 -8.74 -7.63
CA HIS A 161 -7.21 -9.82 -8.41
C HIS A 161 -7.55 -9.26 -9.81
N CYS A 162 -6.59 -9.31 -10.72
CA CYS A 162 -6.92 -9.34 -12.13
C CYS A 162 -7.59 -10.70 -12.43
N LEU A 163 -8.73 -10.68 -13.14
CA LEU A 163 -9.46 -11.82 -13.75
C LEU A 163 -10.56 -12.51 -12.92
N SER A 164 -11.77 -11.94 -12.95
CA SER A 164 -12.99 -12.72 -13.28
C SER A 164 -13.24 -14.05 -12.53
N ALA A 165 -13.18 -14.09 -11.19
CA ALA A 165 -13.59 -15.25 -10.41
C ALA A 165 -14.65 -14.86 -9.35
N PRO A 166 -15.62 -15.74 -9.03
CA PRO A 166 -16.65 -15.43 -8.04
C PRO A 166 -16.02 -15.20 -6.67
N VAL A 167 -16.55 -14.18 -5.99
CA VAL A 167 -16.09 -13.60 -4.72
C VAL A 167 -16.05 -14.64 -3.59
N HIS A 168 -14.94 -15.37 -3.48
CA HIS A 168 -14.53 -15.97 -2.22
C HIS A 168 -13.60 -14.98 -1.51
N PHE A 169 -14.11 -14.44 -0.41
CA PHE A 169 -13.50 -13.47 0.49
C PHE A 169 -12.00 -13.72 0.71
N GLN A 170 -11.14 -12.98 -0.01
CA GLN A 170 -9.70 -12.94 0.24
C GLN A 170 -9.45 -11.84 1.28
N PRO A 171 -8.88 -12.16 2.47
CA PRO A 171 -8.41 -11.14 3.39
C PRO A 171 -7.14 -10.50 2.82
N ASP A 172 -7.32 -9.46 2.00
CA ASP A 172 -6.26 -8.56 1.57
C ASP A 172 -5.94 -7.56 2.71
N SER A 173 -4.78 -6.89 2.69
CA SER A 173 -4.47 -5.94 3.75
C SER A 173 -5.48 -4.80 3.79
N THR A 174 -6.16 -4.52 2.69
CA THR A 174 -7.19 -3.51 2.63
C THR A 174 -8.47 -3.95 3.37
N ALA A 175 -8.80 -5.23 3.43
CA ALA A 175 -9.84 -5.78 4.31
C ALA A 175 -9.43 -5.70 5.78
N GLU A 176 -8.14 -5.88 6.08
CA GLU A 176 -7.60 -5.70 7.42
C GLU A 176 -7.53 -4.22 7.83
N TYR A 177 -7.22 -3.32 6.90
CA TYR A 177 -7.32 -1.87 7.07
C TYR A 177 -8.76 -1.45 7.38
N ILE A 178 -9.75 -2.13 6.82
CA ILE A 178 -11.15 -1.87 7.14
C ILE A 178 -11.54 -2.42 8.51
N LYS A 179 -11.28 -3.71 8.75
CA LYS A 179 -11.80 -4.43 9.93
C LYS A 179 -11.03 -4.13 11.21
N GLY A 180 -9.71 -4.04 11.13
CA GLY A 180 -8.83 -3.79 12.28
C GLY A 180 -8.85 -4.83 13.40
N ASN A 181 -9.38 -6.03 13.16
CA ASN A 181 -9.44 -7.08 14.18
C ASN A 181 -8.11 -7.84 14.23
N GLU A 182 -7.41 -7.73 15.34
CA GLU A 182 -6.09 -8.34 15.51
C GLU A 182 -6.17 -9.82 15.88
N LEU A 183 -5.32 -10.63 15.23
CA LEU A 183 -5.07 -12.01 15.63
C LEU A 183 -3.58 -12.34 15.44
N THR A 184 -2.89 -12.63 16.55
CA THR A 184 -1.45 -12.91 16.54
C THR A 184 -1.16 -14.31 17.06
N ASN A 185 -0.33 -15.07 16.34
CA ASN A 185 0.25 -16.32 16.82
C ASN A 185 1.67 -16.46 16.24
N GLY A 186 2.64 -15.79 16.88
CA GLY A 186 3.98 -15.57 16.34
C GLY A 186 4.00 -14.47 15.27
N VAL A 187 3.46 -14.77 14.09
CA VAL A 187 3.18 -13.82 13.00
C VAL A 187 1.76 -13.29 13.15
N THR A 188 1.53 -12.00 12.82
CA THR A 188 0.17 -11.45 12.80
C THR A 188 -0.61 -12.06 11.64
N ARG A 189 -1.67 -12.80 11.96
CA ARG A 189 -2.48 -13.49 10.95
C ARG A 189 -3.42 -12.52 10.24
N ARG A 190 -3.98 -11.58 10.99
CA ARG A 190 -4.98 -10.57 10.60
C ARG A 190 -4.88 -9.36 11.54
N GLY A 191 -5.34 -8.20 11.09
CA GLY A 191 -5.22 -6.93 11.81
C GLY A 191 -4.44 -5.87 11.05
N LEU A 192 -4.42 -4.65 11.58
CA LEU A 192 -3.81 -3.49 10.93
C LEU A 192 -2.31 -3.65 10.69
N GLN A 193 -1.63 -4.50 11.48
CA GLN A 193 -0.22 -4.81 11.30
C GLN A 193 0.07 -5.48 9.95
N CYS A 194 -0.92 -6.10 9.32
CA CYS A 194 -0.79 -6.66 7.99
C CYS A 194 -0.84 -5.60 6.87
N VAL A 195 -1.17 -4.34 7.19
CA VAL A 195 -1.21 -3.23 6.22
C VAL A 195 0.20 -2.75 5.90
N THR A 196 0.49 -2.66 4.61
CA THR A 196 1.77 -2.18 4.09
C THR A 196 1.55 -1.19 2.96
N VAL A 197 2.36 -0.13 2.92
CA VAL A 197 2.59 0.68 1.71
C VAL A 197 3.79 0.05 0.99
N LEU A 198 3.65 -0.29 -0.29
CA LEU A 198 4.73 -0.87 -1.10
C LEU A 198 5.11 0.10 -2.22
N LEU A 199 6.41 0.38 -2.31
CA LEU A 199 7.00 1.21 -3.35
C LEU A 199 8.10 0.39 -4.02
N GLY A 200 7.91 -0.04 -5.25
CA GLY A 200 8.89 -0.78 -6.02
C GLY A 200 9.49 0.08 -7.11
N VAL A 201 10.81 0.06 -7.27
CA VAL A 201 11.52 0.66 -8.40
C VAL A 201 12.00 -0.45 -9.31
N PHE A 202 11.70 -0.37 -10.61
CA PHE A 202 12.11 -1.38 -11.59
C PHE A 202 12.68 -0.74 -12.85
N ASN A 203 13.52 -1.50 -13.56
CA ASN A 203 14.05 -1.11 -14.86
C ASN A 203 13.01 -1.43 -15.95
N THR A 204 12.68 -0.44 -16.77
CA THR A 204 11.66 -0.49 -17.81
C THR A 204 12.11 -1.23 -19.07
N THR A 205 13.42 -1.43 -19.25
CA THR A 205 14.01 -2.16 -20.37
C THR A 205 13.90 -3.67 -20.19
N ASP A 206 14.21 -4.18 -18.98
CA ASP A 206 14.25 -5.62 -18.71
C ASP A 206 13.25 -6.11 -17.65
N GLY A 207 12.49 -5.19 -17.04
CA GLY A 207 11.47 -5.47 -16.03
C GLY A 207 12.03 -5.85 -14.66
N ARG A 208 13.34 -5.77 -14.42
CA ARG A 208 13.93 -6.22 -13.16
C ARG A 208 13.66 -5.23 -12.02
N PRO A 209 13.30 -5.70 -10.80
CA PRO A 209 13.26 -4.87 -9.62
C PRO A 209 14.67 -4.41 -9.24
N ILE A 210 14.81 -3.11 -8.95
CA ILE A 210 16.08 -2.44 -8.63
C ILE A 210 16.17 -2.09 -7.14
N ALA A 211 15.09 -1.57 -6.57
CA ALA A 211 15.00 -1.20 -5.15
C ALA A 211 13.54 -1.21 -4.71
N GLY A 212 13.29 -1.19 -3.40
CA GLY A 212 11.94 -1.05 -2.88
C GLY A 212 11.90 -0.53 -1.45
N VAL A 213 10.76 0.05 -1.09
CA VAL A 213 10.43 0.50 0.27
C VAL A 213 9.15 -0.19 0.70
N VAL A 214 9.18 -0.78 1.89
CA VAL A 214 7.99 -1.33 2.56
C VAL A 214 7.81 -0.57 3.86
N ASN A 215 6.63 0.01 4.05
CA ASN A 215 6.26 0.68 5.29
C ASN A 215 5.02 0.03 5.89
N GLN A 216 5.03 -0.25 7.19
CA GLN A 216 3.87 -0.74 7.94
C GLN A 216 3.26 0.41 8.76
N PRO A 217 2.17 1.04 8.31
CA PRO A 217 1.61 2.21 9.00
C PRO A 217 1.13 1.91 10.43
N PHE A 218 0.72 0.67 10.72
CA PHE A 218 0.12 0.29 12.00
C PHE A 218 0.94 -0.77 12.75
N ALA A 219 2.27 -0.73 12.62
CA ALA A 219 3.14 -1.58 13.42
C ALA A 219 3.01 -1.26 14.92
N ALA A 220 3.02 -2.31 15.77
CA ALA A 220 2.84 -2.17 17.22
C ALA A 220 3.98 -1.43 17.94
N ALA A 221 5.17 -1.36 17.33
CA ALA A 221 6.30 -0.59 17.83
C ALA A 221 6.91 0.18 16.65
N PRO A 222 7.35 1.45 16.84
CA PRO A 222 8.13 2.15 15.84
C PRO A 222 9.47 1.42 15.68
N ALA A 223 9.60 0.62 14.63
CA ALA A 223 10.89 0.10 14.24
C ALA A 223 11.71 1.26 13.65
N ASN A 224 12.96 1.40 14.07
CA ASN A 224 13.93 2.17 13.29
C ASN A 224 13.97 1.55 11.89
N GLY A 225 13.89 2.36 10.84
CA GLY A 225 13.93 1.84 9.47
C GLY A 225 15.20 1.02 9.28
N THR A 226 15.05 -0.19 8.75
CA THR A 226 16.17 -1.10 8.50
C THR A 226 16.37 -1.22 7.00
N GLU A 227 17.59 -0.98 6.55
CA GLU A 227 17.98 -1.33 5.20
C GLU A 227 18.35 -2.82 5.17
N SER A 228 17.78 -3.55 4.22
CA SER A 228 18.06 -4.97 4.02
C SER A 228 18.39 -5.23 2.56
N ALA A 229 19.46 -6.00 2.32
CA ALA A 229 19.84 -6.48 1.01
C ALA A 229 19.43 -7.95 0.87
N ALA A 230 19.11 -8.36 -0.36
CA ALA A 230 18.78 -9.75 -0.65
C ALA A 230 19.93 -10.68 -0.22
N THR A 231 19.66 -11.51 0.79
CA THR A 231 20.61 -12.50 1.29
C THR A 231 20.04 -13.90 1.07
N SER A 232 20.82 -14.74 0.39
CA SER A 232 20.49 -16.15 0.19
C SER A 232 20.97 -16.94 1.40
N VAL A 233 20.06 -17.49 2.19
CA VAL A 233 20.40 -18.46 3.23
C VAL A 233 19.86 -19.82 2.81
N ALA A 234 20.73 -20.68 2.29
CA ALA A 234 20.39 -22.07 1.97
C ALA A 234 20.13 -22.84 3.27
N SER A 235 18.87 -22.87 3.70
CA SER A 235 18.42 -23.63 4.87
C SER A 235 17.25 -24.53 4.49
N ARG A 236 17.13 -25.68 5.16
CA ARG A 236 15.99 -26.57 4.99
C ARG A 236 14.71 -25.82 5.42
N LEU A 237 13.72 -25.75 4.54
CA LEU A 237 12.42 -25.16 4.86
C LEU A 237 11.75 -25.94 6.01
N ARG A 238 11.36 -25.21 7.05
CA ARG A 238 10.65 -25.68 8.24
C ARG A 238 9.37 -24.88 8.46
N CYS A 239 9.38 -23.59 8.15
CA CYS A 239 8.24 -22.71 8.36
C CYS A 239 8.07 -21.75 7.17
N VAL A 240 6.85 -21.69 6.63
CA VAL A 240 6.48 -20.82 5.50
C VAL A 240 5.23 -20.02 5.81
N SER A 241 5.17 -18.78 5.32
CA SER A 241 3.92 -18.03 5.33
C SER A 241 3.08 -18.37 4.10
N VAL A 242 1.76 -18.46 4.29
CA VAL A 242 0.79 -18.74 3.23
C VAL A 242 -0.35 -17.74 3.27
N SER A 243 -1.01 -17.51 2.15
CA SER A 243 -2.28 -16.77 2.15
C SER A 243 -3.31 -17.51 3.00
N SER A 244 -4.17 -16.78 3.72
CA SER A 244 -5.33 -17.39 4.39
C SER A 244 -6.36 -18.00 3.42
N SER A 245 -6.25 -17.71 2.13
CA SER A 245 -7.06 -18.29 1.05
C SER A 245 -6.31 -19.35 0.22
N GLU A 246 -5.13 -19.77 0.68
CA GLU A 246 -4.34 -20.81 0.03
C GLU A 246 -5.12 -22.13 -0.04
N SER A 247 -4.83 -22.95 -1.05
CA SER A 247 -5.54 -24.21 -1.27
C SER A 247 -5.17 -25.26 -0.22
N ASP A 248 -6.16 -26.00 0.26
CA ASP A 248 -5.96 -27.10 1.24
C ASP A 248 -4.95 -28.12 0.71
N GLY A 249 -5.01 -28.45 -0.58
CA GLY A 249 -4.07 -29.37 -1.21
C GLY A 249 -2.61 -28.89 -1.28
N VAL A 250 -2.35 -27.58 -1.17
CA VAL A 250 -0.99 -27.03 -0.98
C VAL A 250 -0.58 -27.13 0.48
N ILE A 251 -1.48 -26.76 1.41
CA ILE A 251 -1.25 -26.83 2.85
C ILE A 251 -0.94 -28.27 3.29
N GLU A 252 -1.72 -29.25 2.83
CA GLU A 252 -1.53 -30.67 3.12
C GLU A 252 -0.17 -31.19 2.61
N ARG A 253 0.26 -30.76 1.42
CA ARG A 253 1.57 -31.14 0.87
C ARG A 253 2.73 -30.56 1.67
N LEU A 254 2.61 -29.31 2.12
CA LEU A 254 3.61 -28.69 2.99
C LEU A 254 3.67 -29.42 4.34
N ALA A 255 2.51 -29.73 4.94
CA ALA A 255 2.44 -30.48 6.18
C ALA A 255 3.03 -31.90 6.06
N ALA A 256 2.74 -32.62 4.97
CA ALA A 256 3.31 -33.94 4.69
C ALA A 256 4.83 -33.92 4.52
N ALA A 257 5.39 -32.79 4.08
CA ALA A 257 6.84 -32.56 4.00
C ALA A 257 7.47 -32.15 5.35
N GLY A 258 6.68 -32.05 6.43
CA GLY A 258 7.10 -31.59 7.74
C GLY A 258 7.36 -30.07 7.81
N ILE A 259 6.71 -29.30 6.93
CA ILE A 259 6.82 -27.84 6.88
C ILE A 259 5.60 -27.23 7.55
N GLU A 260 5.83 -26.41 8.57
CA GLU A 260 4.81 -25.63 9.25
C GLU A 260 4.32 -24.47 8.37
N THR A 261 3.01 -24.25 8.34
CA THR A 261 2.39 -23.15 7.59
C THR A 261 1.84 -22.10 8.55
N LEU A 262 2.25 -20.83 8.35
CA LEU A 262 1.74 -19.68 9.08
C LEU A 262 0.84 -18.82 8.18
N PRO A 263 -0.50 -18.91 8.31
CA PRO A 263 -1.40 -18.11 7.49
C PRO A 263 -1.32 -16.63 7.91
N ALA A 264 -1.19 -15.73 6.92
CA ALA A 264 -1.22 -14.29 7.15
C ALA A 264 -1.94 -13.52 6.02
N ALA A 265 -2.64 -12.47 6.40
CA ALA A 265 -3.24 -11.51 5.48
C ALA A 265 -2.19 -10.58 4.86
N GLY A 266 -2.49 -10.04 3.69
CA GLY A 266 -1.63 -9.07 3.00
C GLY A 266 -0.44 -9.68 2.26
N ALA A 267 -0.30 -9.40 0.96
CA ALA A 267 0.83 -9.90 0.18
C ALA A 267 2.14 -9.23 0.62
N GLY A 268 2.12 -7.90 0.78
CA GLY A 268 3.26 -7.12 1.27
C GLY A 268 3.75 -7.56 2.65
N TYR A 269 2.81 -7.78 3.58
CA TYR A 269 3.16 -8.28 4.92
C TYR A 269 3.78 -9.69 4.88
N LYS A 270 3.24 -10.61 4.06
CA LYS A 270 3.82 -11.94 3.88
C LYS A 270 5.24 -11.91 3.32
N ALA A 271 5.52 -11.00 2.38
CA ALA A 271 6.89 -10.78 1.91
C ALA A 271 7.78 -10.18 3.02
N LEU A 272 7.25 -9.23 3.79
CA LEU A 272 7.98 -8.57 4.87
C LEU A 272 8.40 -9.53 5.99
N VAL A 273 7.55 -10.49 6.37
CA VAL A 273 7.90 -11.49 7.39
C VAL A 273 8.99 -12.46 6.90
N VAL A 274 9.14 -12.65 5.58
CA VAL A 274 10.30 -13.35 4.99
C VAL A 274 11.55 -12.48 5.08
N ILE A 275 11.45 -11.19 4.69
CA ILE A 275 12.56 -10.22 4.77
C ILE A 275 13.11 -10.13 6.20
N ASN A 276 12.22 -10.12 7.19
CA ASN A 276 12.56 -10.07 8.62
C ASN A 276 12.98 -11.43 9.20
N SER A 277 13.14 -12.47 8.36
CA SER A 277 13.53 -13.82 8.77
C SER A 277 12.62 -14.46 9.83
N GLN A 278 11.35 -14.05 9.90
CA GLN A 278 10.35 -14.65 10.80
C GLN A 278 9.83 -15.98 10.23
N VAL A 279 9.80 -16.08 8.90
CA VAL A 279 9.55 -17.32 8.14
C VAL A 279 10.59 -17.46 7.04
N GLN A 280 10.75 -18.66 6.47
CA GLN A 280 11.80 -18.92 5.48
C GLN A 280 11.35 -18.70 4.04
N ALA A 281 10.04 -18.77 3.78
CA ALA A 281 9.48 -18.51 2.46
C ALA A 281 8.03 -18.05 2.56
N TYR A 282 7.56 -17.37 1.52
CA TYR A 282 6.15 -17.10 1.27
C TYR A 282 5.70 -17.92 0.05
N VAL A 283 4.68 -18.75 0.23
CA VAL A 283 4.05 -19.54 -0.84
C VAL A 283 2.71 -18.90 -1.22
N CYS A 284 2.53 -18.65 -2.52
CA CYS A 284 1.28 -18.21 -3.12
C CYS A 284 1.04 -19.03 -4.39
N SER A 285 0.02 -19.88 -4.41
CA SER A 285 -0.32 -20.71 -5.58
C SER A 285 -1.45 -20.16 -6.45
N LYS A 286 -2.10 -19.09 -5.98
CA LYS A 286 -3.19 -18.38 -6.64
C LYS A 286 -2.77 -16.96 -6.98
#